data_AF-A0A1V2PY92-F1
#
_entry.id   AF-A0A1V2PY92-F1
#
_cell.length_a   1.000
_cell.length_b   1.000
_cell.length_c   1.000
_cell.angle_alpha   90.00
_cell.angle_beta   90.00
_cell.angle_gamma   90.00
#
_symmetry.space_group_name_H-M   'P 1'
#
loop_
_entity.id
_entity.type
_entity.pdbx_description
1 polymer ?
#
loop_
_entity_poly.entity_id
_entity_poly.type
_entity_poly.pdbx_seq_one_letter_code
_entity_poly.pdbx_strand_id
1 'polypeptide(L)'
;MDTNEAKRIETTNHERYQLATSSGWQFWADMPDLLTRWQVLPFNQRGDKRMAFGVIQGAFHGLQFTMFDFHRRPTVTSVHTRWTNKKVNELDTITIDSVWVITLPAAMPFFQIVSSIDSAFDTEQYPEPPTPDRKFNRWYKLIDTDPNAAMQVLTPPVMSTMRQLKVHNWSLVGTDLVYAENPFFRTKPDDIVDVLGKLASLVAVLPVNQPAPPPMQPPAPQQYQQPYQQPYPPQGYPQQPPQYPQYQQPYPQQPYRQPYPPQHYPQQPYPPQQPYPPQQPYGYPPQQGGY
;
A
#
# COMPACT_ATOMS: atom_id res chain seq x y z
N MET A 1 -22.18 3.33 15.13
CA MET A 1 -21.36 2.11 15.17
C MET A 1 -22.31 0.98 15.52
N ASP A 2 -22.37 -0.08 14.72
CA ASP A 2 -23.27 -1.20 15.02
C ASP A 2 -22.79 -1.88 16.30
N THR A 3 -23.70 -2.38 17.14
CA THR A 3 -23.36 -2.98 18.44
C THR A 3 -22.40 -4.17 18.33
N ASN A 4 -22.35 -4.85 17.19
CA ASN A 4 -21.41 -5.95 16.94
C ASN A 4 -19.99 -5.44 16.61
N GLU A 5 -19.88 -4.33 15.90
CA GLU A 5 -18.62 -3.69 15.55
C GLU A 5 -17.93 -3.15 16.81
N ALA A 6 -18.69 -2.44 17.65
CA ALA A 6 -18.20 -1.92 18.92
C ALA A 6 -17.68 -3.04 19.84
N LYS A 7 -18.42 -4.16 19.95
CA LYS A 7 -17.98 -5.35 20.70
C LYS A 7 -16.72 -5.98 20.14
N ARG A 8 -16.58 -6.02 18.80
CA ARG A 8 -15.36 -6.52 18.15
C ARG A 8 -14.16 -5.65 18.51
N ILE A 9 -14.31 -4.34 18.40
CA ILE A 9 -13.23 -3.38 18.73
C ILE A 9 -12.85 -3.49 20.21
N GLU A 10 -13.82 -3.54 21.11
CA GLU A 10 -13.59 -3.71 22.55
C GLU A 10 -12.83 -5.01 22.85
N THR A 11 -13.26 -6.12 22.24
CA THR A 11 -12.58 -7.43 22.38
C THR A 11 -11.15 -7.36 21.86
N THR A 12 -10.93 -6.83 20.66
CA THR A 12 -9.59 -6.66 20.07
C THR A 12 -8.71 -5.78 20.97
N ASN A 13 -9.23 -4.66 21.46
CA ASN A 13 -8.51 -3.74 22.33
C ASN A 13 -8.11 -4.41 23.65
N HIS A 14 -9.01 -5.19 24.26
CA HIS A 14 -8.72 -5.91 25.48
C HIS A 14 -7.59 -6.93 25.30
N GLU A 15 -7.66 -7.75 24.25
CA GLU A 15 -6.64 -8.75 23.95
C GLU A 15 -5.28 -8.11 23.61
N ARG A 16 -5.29 -7.01 22.88
CA ARG A 16 -4.06 -6.29 22.51
C ARG A 16 -3.42 -5.57 23.69
N TYR A 17 -4.24 -5.03 24.59
CA TYR A 17 -3.75 -4.47 25.85
C TYR A 17 -3.05 -5.55 26.70
N GLN A 18 -3.64 -6.75 26.80
CA GLN A 18 -3.04 -7.88 27.50
C GLN A 18 -1.70 -8.31 26.85
N LEU A 19 -1.70 -8.49 25.53
CA LEU A 19 -0.48 -8.82 24.79
C LEU A 19 0.61 -7.78 25.03
N ALA A 20 0.31 -6.50 24.82
CA ALA A 20 1.26 -5.42 24.98
C ALA A 20 1.83 -5.37 26.41
N THR A 21 0.97 -5.50 27.42
CA THR A 21 1.38 -5.55 28.83
C THR A 21 2.34 -6.71 29.10
N SER A 22 2.01 -7.91 28.60
CA SER A 22 2.84 -9.11 28.81
C SER A 22 4.19 -9.05 28.10
N SER A 23 4.27 -8.34 26.98
CA SER A 23 5.48 -8.18 26.17
C SER A 23 6.30 -6.93 26.49
N GLY A 24 5.83 -6.06 27.41
CA GLY A 24 6.47 -4.77 27.69
C GLY A 24 6.35 -3.77 26.53
N TRP A 25 5.34 -3.93 25.68
CA TRP A 25 5.01 -3.02 24.58
C TRP A 25 3.98 -1.99 25.02
N GLN A 26 3.84 -0.93 24.22
CA GLN A 26 2.89 0.15 24.45
C GLN A 26 1.57 -0.14 23.73
N PHE A 27 0.45 0.29 24.31
CA PHE A 27 -0.88 0.09 23.77
C PHE A 27 -1.67 1.40 23.74
N TRP A 28 -2.43 1.60 22.66
CA TRP A 28 -3.47 2.62 22.54
C TRP A 28 -4.74 2.01 21.96
N ALA A 29 -5.89 2.41 22.49
CA ALA A 29 -7.18 1.94 21.98
C ALA A 29 -7.42 2.38 20.52
N ASP A 30 -6.96 3.58 20.16
CA ASP A 30 -7.02 4.16 18.83
C ASP A 30 -5.89 5.17 18.59
N MET A 31 -5.54 5.40 17.33
CA MET A 31 -4.53 6.40 16.92
C MET A 31 -4.80 6.92 15.50
N PRO A 32 -5.62 7.97 15.34
CA PRO A 32 -6.07 8.43 14.02
C PRO A 32 -4.94 8.92 13.11
N ASP A 33 -3.85 9.44 13.68
CA ASP A 33 -2.71 9.98 12.92
C ASP A 33 -1.99 8.92 12.05
N LEU A 34 -2.15 7.62 12.39
CA LEU A 34 -1.59 6.52 11.59
C LEU A 34 -2.20 6.44 10.19
N LEU A 35 -3.43 6.92 10.02
CA LEU A 35 -4.20 6.76 8.80
C LEU A 35 -3.70 7.61 7.62
N THR A 36 -2.94 8.67 7.92
CA THR A 36 -2.44 9.63 6.92
C THR A 36 -0.94 9.52 6.69
N ARG A 37 -0.24 8.68 7.47
CA ARG A 37 1.22 8.58 7.45
C ARG A 37 1.75 7.91 6.20
N TRP A 38 1.04 6.91 5.66
CA TRP A 38 1.47 6.15 4.48
C TRP A 38 0.45 6.28 3.34
N GLN A 39 0.95 6.49 2.12
CA GLN A 39 0.14 6.64 0.90
C GLN A 39 0.15 5.34 0.08
N VAL A 40 0.01 4.19 0.75
CA VAL A 40 0.02 2.84 0.16
C VAL A 40 -1.25 2.07 0.52
N LEU A 41 -1.45 0.87 -0.02
CA LEU A 41 -2.56 0.01 0.41
C LEU A 41 -2.34 -0.45 1.86
N PRO A 42 -3.41 -0.54 2.68
CA PRO A 42 -4.81 -0.27 2.34
C PRO A 42 -5.23 1.21 2.48
N PHE A 43 -4.37 2.11 2.95
CA PHE A 43 -4.72 3.50 3.30
C PHE A 43 -5.19 4.35 2.12
N ASN A 44 -4.67 4.10 0.92
CA ASN A 44 -5.08 4.79 -0.30
C ASN A 44 -6.38 4.22 -0.93
N GLN A 45 -6.97 3.16 -0.37
CA GLN A 45 -8.27 2.68 -0.83
C GLN A 45 -9.36 3.70 -0.55
N ARG A 46 -10.37 3.75 -1.43
CA ARG A 46 -11.56 4.57 -1.23
C ARG A 46 -12.36 4.04 -0.03
N GLY A 47 -13.05 4.94 0.63
CA GLY A 47 -13.90 4.62 1.77
C GLY A 47 -13.92 5.72 2.82
N ASP A 48 -14.93 5.65 3.67
CA ASP A 48 -15.14 6.53 4.82
C ASP A 48 -15.07 5.73 6.14
N LYS A 49 -15.42 6.39 7.27
CA LYS A 49 -15.37 5.82 8.63
C LYS A 49 -14.03 5.14 8.96
N ARG A 50 -12.95 5.76 8.51
CA ARG A 50 -11.59 5.26 8.69
C ARG A 50 -11.17 5.36 10.16
N MET A 51 -10.63 4.29 10.72
CA MET A 51 -10.17 4.25 12.09
C MET A 51 -9.01 3.26 12.22
N ALA A 52 -7.98 3.65 12.97
CA ALA A 52 -6.93 2.75 13.44
C ALA A 52 -7.19 2.44 14.90
N PHE A 53 -7.39 1.17 15.25
CA PHE A 53 -7.68 0.76 16.62
C PHE A 53 -6.84 -0.44 17.05
N GLY A 54 -6.78 -0.65 18.37
CA GLY A 54 -5.99 -1.72 18.97
C GLY A 54 -4.52 -1.57 18.62
N VAL A 55 -3.96 -0.39 18.82
CA VAL A 55 -2.61 -0.07 18.40
C VAL A 55 -1.62 -0.64 19.43
N ILE A 56 -0.66 -1.42 18.97
CA ILE A 56 0.49 -1.87 19.76
C ILE A 56 1.77 -1.32 19.13
N GLN A 57 2.67 -0.77 19.94
CA GLN A 57 4.01 -0.37 19.51
C GLN A 57 5.07 -0.95 20.42
N GLY A 58 6.20 -1.36 19.85
CA GLY A 58 7.29 -1.90 20.62
C GLY A 58 8.45 -2.34 19.75
N ALA A 59 9.31 -3.18 20.32
CA ALA A 59 10.42 -3.79 19.60
C ALA A 59 10.27 -5.31 19.58
N PHE A 60 10.54 -5.91 18.42
CA PHE A 60 10.57 -7.36 18.22
C PHE A 60 11.89 -7.73 17.53
N HIS A 61 12.73 -8.53 18.21
CA HIS A 61 14.10 -8.85 17.76
C HIS A 61 14.93 -7.61 17.38
N GLY A 62 14.78 -6.51 18.12
CA GLY A 62 15.47 -5.24 17.88
C GLY A 62 14.87 -4.36 16.78
N LEU A 63 13.86 -4.84 16.05
CA LEU A 63 13.12 -4.04 15.06
C LEU A 63 11.96 -3.32 15.74
N GLN A 64 11.90 -2.00 15.57
CA GLN A 64 10.75 -1.22 16.03
C GLN A 64 9.55 -1.52 15.15
N PHE A 65 8.39 -1.69 15.76
CA PHE A 65 7.16 -1.97 15.04
C PHE A 65 5.95 -1.23 15.59
N THR A 66 4.94 -1.09 14.73
CA THR A 66 3.58 -0.67 15.09
C THR A 66 2.61 -1.65 14.45
N MET A 67 1.65 -2.16 15.22
CA MET A 67 0.58 -3.03 14.72
C MET A 67 -0.78 -2.45 15.10
N PHE A 68 -1.74 -2.49 14.19
CA PHE A 68 -3.11 -2.03 14.46
C PHE A 68 -4.11 -2.63 13.48
N ASP A 69 -5.40 -2.50 13.78
CA ASP A 69 -6.46 -2.81 12.82
C ASP A 69 -6.92 -1.53 12.15
N PHE A 70 -6.94 -1.53 10.83
CA PHE A 70 -7.49 -0.49 9.99
C PHE A 70 -8.93 -0.82 9.62
N HIS A 71 -9.86 -0.16 10.30
CA HIS A 71 -11.28 -0.18 9.99
C HIS A 71 -11.61 0.83 8.90
N ARG A 72 -12.36 0.41 7.89
CA ARG A 72 -12.94 1.30 6.88
C ARG A 72 -14.26 0.75 6.37
N ARG A 73 -15.05 1.64 5.79
CA ARG A 73 -16.18 1.29 4.95
C ARG A 73 -15.88 1.67 3.51
N PRO A 74 -15.70 0.71 2.58
CA PRO A 74 -15.59 1.01 1.16
C PRO A 74 -16.82 1.82 0.70
N THR A 75 -16.61 2.80 -0.16
CA THR A 75 -17.70 3.66 -0.64
C THR A 75 -18.70 2.83 -1.44
N VAL A 76 -19.97 2.84 -1.04
CA VAL A 76 -21.06 2.11 -1.71
C VAL A 76 -21.19 2.56 -3.16
N THR A 77 -20.97 1.65 -4.11
CA THR A 77 -21.43 1.80 -5.48
C THR A 77 -22.93 1.53 -5.51
N SER A 78 -23.73 2.55 -5.77
CA SER A 78 -25.16 2.37 -6.06
C SER A 78 -25.28 1.63 -7.41
N VAL A 79 -25.52 0.32 -7.37
CA VAL A 79 -25.77 -0.46 -8.59
C VAL A 79 -27.21 -0.22 -9.02
N HIS A 80 -27.37 0.43 -10.17
CA HIS A 80 -28.68 0.61 -10.81
C HIS A 80 -29.03 -0.69 -11.54
N THR A 81 -29.90 -1.52 -10.97
CA THR A 81 -30.33 -2.74 -11.65
C THR A 81 -31.29 -2.37 -12.78
N ARG A 82 -30.83 -2.52 -14.03
CA ARG A 82 -31.53 -2.13 -15.27
C ARG A 82 -32.93 -2.74 -15.42
N TRP A 83 -33.21 -3.83 -14.70
CA TRP A 83 -34.47 -4.59 -14.75
C TRP A 83 -35.52 -4.15 -13.72
N THR A 84 -35.13 -3.58 -12.58
CA THR A 84 -36.06 -3.21 -11.50
C THR A 84 -36.17 -1.70 -11.28
N ASN A 85 -35.31 -0.92 -11.94
CA ASN A 85 -35.19 0.54 -11.78
C ASN A 85 -35.01 0.98 -10.31
N LYS A 86 -34.60 0.05 -9.45
CA LYS A 86 -34.40 0.25 -8.02
C LYS A 86 -32.90 0.46 -7.81
N LYS A 87 -32.54 1.59 -7.20
CA LYS A 87 -31.20 1.78 -6.65
C LYS A 87 -31.07 0.84 -5.46
N VAL A 88 -30.28 -0.21 -5.62
CA VAL A 88 -29.87 -1.05 -4.50
C VAL A 88 -28.48 -0.53 -4.13
N ASN A 89 -28.40 0.08 -2.96
CA ASN A 89 -27.11 0.35 -2.33
C ASN A 89 -26.53 -1.01 -1.97
N GLU A 90 -25.46 -1.39 -2.67
CA GLU A 90 -24.68 -2.56 -2.30
C GLU A 90 -24.12 -2.32 -0.88
N LEU A 91 -24.19 -3.34 -0.05
CA LEU A 91 -24.24 -3.26 1.42
C LEU A 91 -23.13 -2.40 2.04
N ASP A 92 -23.47 -1.79 3.19
CA ASP A 92 -22.59 -1.15 4.17
C ASP A 92 -21.58 -2.19 4.72
N THR A 93 -20.64 -2.58 3.87
CA THR A 93 -19.69 -3.66 4.17
C THR A 93 -18.50 -3.03 4.87
N ILE A 94 -18.29 -3.41 6.12
CA ILE A 94 -17.10 -2.98 6.85
C ILE A 94 -15.93 -3.89 6.47
N THR A 95 -14.80 -3.28 6.16
CA THR A 95 -13.52 -3.97 5.96
C THR A 95 -12.59 -3.62 7.11
N ILE A 96 -11.98 -4.65 7.70
CA ILE A 96 -10.95 -4.49 8.73
C ILE A 96 -9.71 -5.21 8.24
N ASP A 97 -8.66 -4.45 7.97
CA ASP A 97 -7.35 -4.93 7.56
C ASP A 97 -6.41 -4.85 8.77
N SER A 98 -5.70 -5.92 9.09
CA SER A 98 -4.66 -5.89 10.12
C SER A 98 -3.37 -5.39 9.49
N VAL A 99 -2.76 -4.36 10.08
CA VAL A 99 -1.57 -3.70 9.55
C VAL A 99 -0.41 -3.82 10.51
N TRP A 100 0.76 -4.19 9.99
CA TRP A 100 2.04 -4.16 10.68
C TRP A 100 2.98 -3.21 9.96
N VAL A 101 3.64 -2.35 10.71
CA VAL A 101 4.68 -1.47 10.20
C VAL A 101 5.96 -1.76 10.93
N ILE A 102 7.04 -2.04 10.19
CA ILE A 102 8.38 -2.29 10.71
C ILE A 102 9.28 -1.15 10.30
N THR A 103 9.96 -0.53 11.25
CA THR A 103 11.00 0.47 10.96
C THR A 103 12.29 -0.23 10.56
N LEU A 104 12.72 0.04 9.34
CA LEU A 104 13.93 -0.47 8.72
C LEU A 104 15.14 0.35 9.17
N PRO A 105 16.34 -0.27 9.18
CA PRO A 105 17.58 0.42 9.59
C PRO A 105 18.05 1.46 8.57
N ALA A 106 17.58 1.41 7.32
CA ALA A 106 17.82 2.44 6.31
C ALA A 106 16.60 2.58 5.38
N ALA A 107 16.55 3.72 4.67
CA ALA A 107 15.49 3.98 3.72
C ALA A 107 15.62 3.09 2.46
N MET A 108 14.49 2.59 1.99
CA MET A 108 14.36 1.77 0.78
C MET A 108 13.60 2.54 -0.31
N PRO A 109 13.82 2.20 -1.60
CA PRO A 109 13.01 2.77 -2.67
C PRO A 109 11.53 2.40 -2.49
N PHE A 110 10.64 3.25 -3.00
CA PHE A 110 9.22 2.94 -3.02
C PHE A 110 8.97 1.63 -3.77
N PHE A 111 8.22 0.74 -3.15
CA PHE A 111 7.91 -0.58 -3.67
C PHE A 111 6.60 -1.03 -3.08
N GLN A 112 5.71 -1.62 -3.87
CA GLN A 112 4.45 -2.14 -3.38
C GLN A 112 4.03 -3.38 -4.17
N ILE A 113 3.69 -4.42 -3.42
CA ILE A 113 3.31 -5.72 -3.94
C ILE A 113 2.06 -6.22 -3.24
N VAL A 114 1.22 -6.89 -4.02
CA VAL A 114 0.00 -7.53 -3.56
C VAL A 114 -0.10 -8.93 -4.12
N SER A 115 -0.90 -9.76 -3.47
CA SER A 115 -1.31 -11.06 -3.99
C SER A 115 -2.12 -10.92 -5.29
N SER A 116 -1.80 -11.70 -6.32
CA SER A 116 -2.63 -11.81 -7.54
C SER A 116 -3.88 -12.67 -7.35
N ILE A 117 -3.88 -13.53 -6.32
CA ILE A 117 -4.93 -14.54 -6.08
C ILE A 117 -5.94 -14.09 -5.02
N ASP A 118 -5.58 -13.08 -4.23
CA ASP A 118 -6.42 -12.54 -3.18
C ASP A 118 -6.89 -11.15 -3.60
N SER A 119 -8.20 -10.98 -3.69
CA SER A 119 -8.86 -9.73 -4.06
C SER A 119 -9.06 -8.81 -2.86
N ALA A 120 -8.26 -8.95 -1.80
CA ALA A 120 -8.36 -8.14 -0.58
C ALA A 120 -8.39 -6.63 -0.88
N PHE A 121 -7.72 -6.19 -1.95
CA PHE A 121 -7.58 -4.80 -2.32
C PHE A 121 -8.02 -4.53 -3.76
N ASP A 122 -8.68 -3.39 -3.96
CA ASP A 122 -8.98 -2.87 -5.30
C ASP A 122 -7.71 -2.24 -5.90
N THR A 123 -7.19 -2.88 -6.97
CA THR A 123 -5.94 -2.49 -7.63
C THR A 123 -6.13 -1.95 -9.04
N GLU A 124 -7.35 -1.91 -9.58
CA GLU A 124 -7.60 -1.66 -11.02
C GLU A 124 -7.11 -0.29 -11.47
N GLN A 125 -7.11 0.69 -10.58
CA GLN A 125 -6.73 2.08 -10.87
C GLN A 125 -5.22 2.31 -10.89
N TYR A 126 -4.39 1.33 -10.50
CA TYR A 126 -2.95 1.50 -10.39
C TYR A 126 -2.20 0.86 -11.57
N PRO A 127 -1.05 1.43 -11.97
CA PRO A 127 -0.17 0.75 -12.92
C PRO A 127 0.31 -0.59 -12.36
N GLU A 128 0.23 -1.65 -13.17
CA GLU A 128 0.68 -3.00 -12.84
C GLU A 128 1.90 -3.40 -13.70
N PRO A 129 3.12 -2.91 -13.40
CA PRO A 129 4.30 -3.27 -14.17
C PRO A 129 4.64 -4.75 -13.98
N PRO A 130 4.78 -5.53 -15.07
CA PRO A 130 5.12 -6.94 -14.95
C PRO A 130 6.59 -7.13 -14.59
N THR A 131 6.91 -8.18 -13.84
CA THR A 131 8.30 -8.63 -13.69
C THR A 131 8.69 -9.56 -14.86
N PRO A 132 9.99 -9.76 -15.14
CA PRO A 132 10.43 -10.77 -16.10
C PRO A 132 10.06 -12.22 -15.71
N ASP A 133 9.77 -12.49 -14.44
CA ASP A 133 9.41 -13.83 -13.95
C ASP A 133 7.90 -14.09 -14.06
N ARG A 134 7.51 -14.87 -15.07
CA ARG A 134 6.11 -15.27 -15.28
C ARG A 134 5.52 -16.08 -14.12
N LYS A 135 6.32 -16.90 -13.43
CA LYS A 135 5.84 -17.68 -12.28
C LYS A 135 5.55 -16.76 -11.10
N PHE A 136 6.37 -15.73 -10.92
CA PHE A 136 6.13 -14.69 -9.92
C PHE A 136 4.83 -13.94 -10.20
N ASN A 137 4.65 -13.43 -11.43
CA ASN A 137 3.46 -12.65 -11.81
C ASN A 137 2.13 -13.43 -11.69
N ARG A 138 2.18 -14.77 -11.64
CA ARG A 138 1.00 -15.61 -11.37
C ARG A 138 0.46 -15.45 -9.95
N TRP A 139 1.33 -15.19 -8.98
CA TRP A 139 0.99 -15.14 -7.57
C TRP A 139 1.05 -13.73 -6.98
N TYR A 140 1.80 -12.84 -7.62
CA TYR A 140 2.05 -11.48 -7.14
C TYR A 140 1.85 -10.45 -8.24
N LYS A 141 1.37 -9.26 -7.86
CA LYS A 141 1.32 -8.08 -8.70
C LYS A 141 2.10 -6.95 -8.06
N LEU A 142 2.90 -6.26 -8.86
CA LEU A 142 3.47 -4.97 -8.47
C LEU A 142 2.45 -3.88 -8.73
N ILE A 143 2.30 -2.97 -7.79
CA ILE A 143 1.34 -1.87 -7.85
C ILE A 143 2.12 -0.57 -7.69
N ASP A 144 1.93 0.37 -8.62
CA ASP A 144 2.53 1.73 -8.56
C ASP A 144 4.06 1.74 -8.33
N THR A 145 4.75 0.68 -8.73
CA THR A 145 6.16 0.45 -8.42
C THR A 145 7.04 0.70 -9.64
N ASP A 146 8.11 1.47 -9.51
CA ASP A 146 9.11 1.57 -10.58
C ASP A 146 9.74 0.19 -10.85
N PRO A 147 9.73 -0.31 -12.11
CA PRO A 147 10.38 -1.57 -12.47
C PRO A 147 11.84 -1.67 -11.99
N ASN A 148 12.60 -0.57 -11.97
CA ASN A 148 13.98 -0.57 -11.48
C ASN A 148 14.05 -0.79 -9.97
N ALA A 149 13.16 -0.14 -9.21
CA ALA A 149 13.03 -0.36 -7.77
C ALA A 149 12.61 -1.81 -7.47
N ALA A 150 11.67 -2.35 -8.24
CA ALA A 150 11.26 -3.75 -8.12
C ALA A 150 12.43 -4.72 -8.34
N MET A 151 13.27 -4.49 -9.35
CA MET A 151 14.45 -5.31 -9.60
C MET A 151 15.51 -5.23 -8.49
N GLN A 152 15.62 -4.08 -7.81
CA GLN A 152 16.51 -3.94 -6.66
C GLN A 152 15.97 -4.69 -5.44
N VAL A 153 14.66 -4.63 -5.18
CA VAL A 153 14.03 -5.23 -4.00
C VAL A 153 13.80 -6.73 -4.15
N LEU A 154 13.30 -7.19 -5.30
CA LEU A 154 12.93 -8.58 -5.57
C LEU A 154 14.15 -9.44 -5.94
N THR A 155 15.10 -9.52 -5.01
CA THR A 155 16.22 -10.46 -5.12
C THR A 155 15.75 -11.91 -4.94
N PRO A 156 16.50 -12.92 -5.43
CA PRO A 156 16.14 -14.32 -5.23
C PRO A 156 15.90 -14.73 -3.76
N PRO A 157 16.72 -14.28 -2.78
CA PRO A 157 16.44 -14.52 -1.36
C PRO A 157 15.10 -13.95 -0.92
N VAL A 158 14.80 -12.69 -1.26
CA VAL A 158 13.52 -12.03 -0.92
C VAL A 158 12.34 -12.81 -1.50
N MET A 159 12.36 -13.11 -2.80
CA MET A 159 11.28 -13.86 -3.45
C MET A 159 11.10 -15.27 -2.88
N SER A 160 12.20 -15.93 -2.48
CA SER A 160 12.14 -17.24 -1.84
C SER A 160 11.48 -17.16 -0.46
N THR A 161 11.93 -16.22 0.36
CA THR A 161 11.37 -15.97 1.70
C THR A 161 9.89 -15.60 1.61
N MET A 162 9.49 -14.74 0.66
CA MET A 162 8.10 -14.39 0.45
C MET A 162 7.21 -15.60 0.16
N ARG A 163 7.64 -16.49 -0.75
CA ARG A 163 6.88 -17.71 -1.07
C ARG A 163 6.82 -18.68 0.09
N GLN A 164 7.91 -18.84 0.83
CA GLN A 164 7.98 -19.76 1.97
C GLN A 164 7.09 -19.29 3.13
N LEU A 165 7.12 -18.00 3.43
CA LEU A 165 6.40 -17.40 4.56
C LEU A 165 4.98 -16.94 4.20
N LYS A 166 4.63 -16.96 2.92
CA LYS A 166 3.34 -16.49 2.38
C LYS A 166 3.05 -15.01 2.71
N VAL A 167 4.07 -14.17 2.58
CA VAL A 167 3.94 -12.70 2.79
C VAL A 167 3.73 -12.02 1.44
N HIS A 168 2.48 -11.64 1.16
CA HIS A 168 2.05 -11.25 -0.19
C HIS A 168 1.72 -9.75 -0.35
N ASN A 169 1.34 -9.09 0.73
CA ASN A 169 0.72 -7.77 0.71
C ASN A 169 1.55 -6.77 1.53
N TRP A 170 2.58 -6.20 0.92
CA TRP A 170 3.44 -5.24 1.60
C TRP A 170 3.96 -4.14 0.69
N SER A 171 4.42 -3.06 1.33
CA SER A 171 5.03 -1.91 0.69
C SER A 171 6.25 -1.45 1.45
N LEU A 172 7.16 -0.75 0.76
CA LEU A 172 8.28 -0.01 1.32
C LEU A 172 8.04 1.48 1.08
N VAL A 173 8.10 2.26 2.16
CA VAL A 173 7.91 3.71 2.13
C VAL A 173 8.99 4.36 2.97
N GLY A 174 10.08 4.80 2.35
CA GLY A 174 11.23 5.34 3.07
C GLY A 174 11.81 4.29 4.03
N THR A 175 11.78 4.57 5.33
CA THR A 175 12.27 3.65 6.38
C THR A 175 11.21 2.67 6.87
N ASP A 176 10.01 2.67 6.33
CA ASP A 176 8.91 1.85 6.86
C ASP A 176 8.57 0.71 5.88
N LEU A 177 8.57 -0.53 6.36
CA LEU A 177 7.91 -1.66 5.71
C LEU A 177 6.48 -1.75 6.24
N VAL A 178 5.49 -1.61 5.36
CA VAL A 178 4.07 -1.70 5.69
C VAL A 178 3.53 -3.02 5.16
N TYR A 179 3.03 -3.89 6.02
CA TYR A 179 2.41 -5.16 5.68
C TYR A 179 0.95 -5.15 6.10
N ALA A 180 0.05 -5.67 5.26
CA ALA A 180 -1.37 -5.70 5.56
C ALA A 180 -1.99 -7.06 5.20
N GLU A 181 -2.81 -7.59 6.09
CA GLU A 181 -3.65 -8.76 5.83
C GLU A 181 -5.11 -8.39 5.95
N ASN A 182 -5.96 -9.02 5.14
CA ASN A 182 -7.41 -8.98 5.31
C ASN A 182 -7.84 -10.31 5.96
N PRO A 183 -7.83 -10.41 7.30
CA PRO A 183 -8.12 -11.67 7.95
C PRO A 183 -9.63 -11.95 7.85
N PHE A 184 -9.99 -13.20 7.50
CA PHE A 184 -11.39 -13.63 7.43
C PHE A 184 -12.08 -13.55 8.80
N PHE A 185 -11.32 -13.75 9.88
CA PHE A 185 -11.71 -13.52 11.26
C PHE A 185 -10.86 -12.40 11.86
N ARG A 186 -11.01 -12.08 13.15
CA ARG A 186 -10.05 -11.18 13.81
C ARG A 186 -8.67 -11.83 13.90
N THR A 187 -7.62 -11.02 13.82
CA THR A 187 -6.25 -11.44 14.15
C THR A 187 -6.14 -11.68 15.65
N LYS A 188 -5.69 -12.87 16.06
CA LYS A 188 -5.49 -13.22 17.47
C LYS A 188 -4.10 -12.77 17.94
N PRO A 189 -3.86 -12.66 19.26
CA PRO A 189 -2.55 -12.32 19.80
C PRO A 189 -1.39 -13.17 19.27
N ASP A 190 -1.57 -14.50 19.17
CA ASP A 190 -0.53 -15.40 18.66
C ASP A 190 -0.22 -15.12 17.17
N ASP A 191 -1.25 -14.83 16.36
CA ASP A 191 -1.09 -14.48 14.95
C ASP A 191 -0.25 -13.19 14.80
N ILE A 192 -0.39 -12.22 15.71
CA ILE A 192 0.40 -10.98 15.71
C ILE A 192 1.89 -11.29 15.84
N VAL A 193 2.24 -12.15 16.80
CA VAL A 193 3.63 -12.53 17.06
C VAL A 193 4.19 -13.37 15.90
N ASP A 194 3.40 -14.29 15.36
CA ASP A 194 3.79 -15.10 14.20
C ASP A 194 4.07 -14.24 12.96
N VAL A 195 3.21 -13.25 12.68
CA VAL A 195 3.42 -12.30 11.58
C VAL A 195 4.68 -11.46 11.82
N LEU A 196 4.92 -10.96 13.04
CA LEU A 196 6.16 -10.26 13.38
C LEU A 196 7.40 -11.13 13.12
N GLY A 197 7.35 -12.43 13.44
CA GLY A 197 8.41 -13.38 13.12
C GLY A 197 8.67 -13.53 11.62
N LYS A 198 7.60 -13.59 10.81
CA LYS A 198 7.71 -13.64 9.35
C LYS A 198 8.31 -12.35 8.80
N LEU A 199 7.86 -11.19 9.29
CA LEU A 199 8.33 -9.89 8.84
C LEU A 199 9.79 -9.66 9.23
N ALA A 200 10.22 -10.05 10.43
CA ALA A 200 11.63 -10.01 10.82
C ALA A 200 12.50 -10.86 9.89
N SER A 201 12.03 -12.05 9.50
CA SER A 201 12.72 -12.92 8.54
C SER A 201 12.79 -12.30 7.13
N LEU A 202 11.75 -11.60 6.70
CA LEU A 202 11.74 -10.85 5.44
C LEU A 202 12.73 -9.69 5.48
N VAL A 203 12.71 -8.88 6.55
CA VAL A 203 13.60 -7.73 6.73
C VAL A 203 15.07 -8.16 6.71
N ALA A 204 15.40 -9.29 7.32
CA ALA A 204 16.77 -9.83 7.35
C ALA A 204 17.34 -10.14 5.95
N VAL A 205 16.49 -10.37 4.94
CA VAL A 205 16.93 -10.66 3.56
C VAL A 205 16.74 -9.47 2.61
N LEU A 206 16.21 -8.33 3.08
CA LEU A 206 16.07 -7.14 2.25
C LEU A 206 17.45 -6.56 1.90
N PRO A 207 17.62 -6.02 0.68
CA PRO A 207 18.90 -5.47 0.20
C PRO A 207 19.16 -4.05 0.73
N VAL A 208 18.98 -3.82 2.04
CA VAL A 208 18.97 -2.49 2.71
C VAL A 208 20.30 -1.73 2.59
N ASN A 209 21.40 -2.44 2.28
CA ASN A 209 22.75 -1.86 2.15
C ASN A 209 23.40 -2.12 0.78
N GLN A 210 22.64 -2.55 -0.23
CA GLN A 210 23.25 -2.73 -1.55
C GLN A 210 23.44 -1.35 -2.20
N PRO A 211 24.68 -0.97 -2.59
CA PRO A 211 24.87 0.21 -3.40
C PRO A 211 24.04 0.06 -4.67
N ALA A 212 23.38 1.14 -5.09
CA ALA A 212 22.59 1.13 -6.33
C ALA A 212 23.43 0.50 -7.45
N PRO A 213 22.88 -0.44 -8.24
CA PRO A 213 23.62 -1.04 -9.34
C PRO A 213 24.18 0.08 -10.22
N PRO A 214 25.46 0.01 -10.62
CA PRO A 214 26.05 1.06 -11.45
C PRO A 214 25.18 1.24 -12.69
N PRO A 215 24.93 2.49 -13.13
CA PRO A 215 24.11 2.76 -14.30
C PRO A 215 24.64 1.91 -15.45
N MET A 216 23.79 1.08 -16.06
CA MET A 216 24.18 0.31 -17.24
C MET A 216 24.65 1.32 -18.27
N GLN A 217 25.96 1.33 -18.55
CA GLN A 217 26.47 2.15 -19.64
C GLN A 217 25.75 1.69 -20.90
N PRO A 218 25.14 2.62 -21.67
CA PRO A 218 24.53 2.25 -22.94
C PRO A 218 25.59 1.51 -23.77
N PRO A 219 25.21 0.42 -24.46
CA PRO A 219 26.15 -0.35 -25.25
C PRO A 219 26.90 0.63 -26.15
N ALA A 220 28.23 0.61 -26.07
CA ALA A 220 29.08 1.42 -26.93
C ALA A 220 28.61 1.21 -28.38
N PRO A 221 28.43 2.28 -29.17
CA PRO A 221 27.97 2.14 -30.54
C PRO A 221 28.90 1.14 -31.24
N GLN A 222 28.36 -0.01 -31.64
CA GLN A 222 29.06 -0.94 -32.49
C GLN A 222 29.45 -0.13 -33.72
N GLN A 223 30.76 0.12 -33.88
CA GLN A 223 31.31 0.57 -35.14
C GLN A 223 30.99 -0.54 -36.15
N TYR A 224 29.90 -0.36 -36.89
CA TYR A 224 29.61 -1.15 -38.07
C TYR A 224 30.84 -1.03 -38.97
N GLN A 225 31.63 -2.11 -39.05
CA GLN A 225 32.64 -2.27 -40.08
C GLN A 225 31.88 -2.21 -41.41
N GLN A 226 32.04 -1.08 -42.11
CA GLN A 226 31.53 -0.88 -43.46
C GLN A 226 32.00 -2.05 -44.34
N PRO A 227 31.11 -2.86 -44.90
CA PRO A 227 31.51 -3.84 -45.90
C PRO A 227 32.08 -3.10 -47.11
N TYR A 228 33.25 -3.55 -47.56
CA TYR A 228 33.93 -3.04 -48.76
C TYR A 228 32.96 -2.98 -49.94
N GLN A 229 32.71 -1.76 -50.45
CA GLN A 229 31.93 -1.56 -51.67
C GLN A 229 32.69 -2.13 -52.87
N GLN A 230 32.10 -3.09 -53.57
CA GLN A 230 32.53 -3.46 -54.91
C GLN A 230 32.15 -2.35 -55.91
N PRO A 231 33.04 -1.97 -56.84
CA PRO A 231 32.72 -0.99 -57.88
C PRO A 231 31.85 -1.63 -58.97
N TYR A 232 30.64 -1.10 -59.15
CA TYR A 232 29.80 -1.40 -60.32
C TYR A 232 30.15 -0.48 -61.51
N PRO A 233 30.04 -0.96 -62.76
CA PRO A 233 30.29 -0.17 -63.96
C PRO A 233 29.19 0.88 -64.25
N PRO A 234 29.51 1.94 -65.00
CA PRO A 234 28.62 3.06 -65.23
C PRO A 234 27.54 2.69 -66.27
N GLN A 235 26.28 2.65 -65.85
CA GLN A 235 25.14 2.74 -66.76
C GLN A 235 24.46 4.09 -66.58
N GLY A 236 24.58 4.92 -67.62
CA GLY A 236 23.89 6.19 -67.72
C GLY A 236 22.41 5.99 -67.99
N TYR A 237 21.58 6.54 -67.10
CA TYR A 237 20.20 6.88 -67.40
C TYR A 237 19.89 8.26 -66.82
N PRO A 238 19.15 9.12 -67.55
CA PRO A 238 18.81 10.46 -67.09
C PRO A 238 17.84 10.41 -65.91
N GLN A 239 18.15 11.23 -64.90
CA GLN A 239 17.33 11.47 -63.72
C GLN A 239 16.02 12.16 -64.08
N GLN A 240 14.91 11.67 -63.52
CA GLN A 240 13.77 12.51 -63.15
C GLN A 240 13.60 12.40 -61.63
N PRO A 241 13.62 13.53 -60.88
CA PRO A 241 13.38 13.49 -59.45
C PRO A 241 11.88 13.32 -59.15
N PRO A 242 11.48 12.35 -58.32
CA PRO A 242 10.13 12.32 -57.77
C PRO A 242 9.97 13.45 -56.74
N GLN A 243 9.00 14.33 -56.99
CA GLN A 243 8.54 15.29 -55.99
C GLN A 243 7.79 14.55 -54.87
N TYR A 244 8.29 14.66 -53.66
CA TYR A 244 7.56 14.24 -52.47
C TYR A 244 6.68 15.40 -51.99
N PRO A 245 5.36 15.19 -51.78
CA PRO A 245 4.51 16.19 -51.18
C PRO A 245 4.87 16.34 -49.69
N GLN A 246 5.37 17.53 -49.35
CA GLN A 246 5.64 17.98 -47.99
C GLN A 246 4.31 18.26 -47.29
N TYR A 247 3.76 17.27 -46.57
CA TYR A 247 2.64 17.50 -45.67
C TYR A 247 3.15 18.14 -44.37
N GLN A 248 3.05 19.47 -44.29
CA GLN A 248 3.14 20.20 -43.03
C GLN A 248 1.85 19.93 -42.23
N GLN A 249 1.98 19.19 -41.13
CA GLN A 249 0.95 19.09 -40.10
C GLN A 249 0.93 20.40 -39.29
N PRO A 250 -0.18 21.15 -39.25
CA PRO A 250 -0.31 22.30 -38.39
C PRO A 250 -0.48 21.84 -36.94
N TYR A 251 0.41 22.29 -36.06
CA TYR A 251 0.28 22.13 -34.62
C TYR A 251 -0.98 22.87 -34.13
N PRO A 252 -1.87 22.23 -33.36
CA PRO A 252 -2.96 22.93 -32.70
C PRO A 252 -2.41 23.82 -31.59
N GLN A 253 -2.64 25.13 -31.73
CA GLN A 253 -2.39 26.10 -30.67
C GLN A 253 -3.32 25.82 -29.49
N GLN A 254 -2.74 25.61 -28.32
CA GLN A 254 -3.50 25.52 -27.09
C GLN A 254 -4.00 26.91 -26.66
N PRO A 255 -5.28 27.06 -26.31
CA PRO A 255 -5.78 28.30 -25.74
C PRO A 255 -5.21 28.51 -24.35
N TYR A 256 -4.64 29.69 -24.13
CA TYR A 256 -4.22 30.21 -22.84
C TYR A 256 -5.37 30.06 -21.81
N ARG A 257 -5.14 29.27 -20.76
CA ARG A 257 -6.04 29.22 -19.61
C ARG A 257 -5.91 30.50 -18.80
N GLN A 258 -7.03 31.19 -18.61
CA GLN A 258 -7.14 32.33 -17.71
C GLN A 258 -6.77 31.93 -16.27
N PRO A 259 -6.17 32.85 -15.49
CA PRO A 259 -5.98 32.65 -14.06
C PRO A 259 -7.33 32.60 -13.35
N TYR A 260 -7.57 31.55 -12.57
CA TYR A 260 -8.75 31.46 -11.71
C TYR A 260 -8.69 32.53 -10.61
N PRO A 261 -9.82 33.20 -10.30
CA PRO A 261 -9.88 34.14 -9.19
C PRO A 261 -9.75 33.42 -7.83
N PRO A 262 -9.20 34.09 -6.80
CA PRO A 262 -9.01 33.51 -5.48
C PRO A 262 -10.35 33.10 -4.84
N GLN A 263 -10.47 31.83 -4.45
CA GLN A 263 -11.57 31.35 -3.64
C GLN A 263 -11.42 31.86 -2.21
N HIS A 264 -12.32 32.74 -1.81
CA HIS A 264 -12.56 33.06 -0.41
C HIS A 264 -13.37 31.92 0.22
N TYR A 265 -12.73 31.10 1.04
CA TYR A 265 -13.43 30.13 1.89
C TYR A 265 -14.09 30.87 3.06
N PRO A 266 -15.42 30.75 3.26
CA PRO A 266 -16.06 31.24 4.47
C PRO A 266 -15.59 30.41 5.67
N GLN A 267 -15.07 31.08 6.69
CA GLN A 267 -14.73 30.44 7.96
C GLN A 267 -16.00 29.90 8.61
N GLN A 268 -16.03 28.58 8.86
CA GLN A 268 -17.07 27.99 9.68
C GLN A 268 -16.78 28.27 11.17
N PRO A 269 -17.78 28.72 11.95
CA PRO A 269 -17.64 28.88 13.38
C PRO A 269 -17.49 27.53 14.07
N TYR A 270 -16.52 27.44 14.97
CA TYR A 270 -16.28 26.27 15.81
C TYR A 270 -17.51 25.94 16.67
N PRO A 271 -17.89 24.65 16.79
CA PRO A 271 -18.96 24.24 17.69
C PRO A 271 -18.52 24.40 19.16
N PRO A 272 -19.44 24.78 20.06
CA PRO A 272 -19.15 24.94 21.48
C PRO A 272 -18.77 23.59 22.12
N GLN A 273 -17.72 23.61 22.93
CA GLN A 273 -17.26 22.44 23.70
C GLN A 273 -18.34 22.00 24.69
N GLN A 274 -18.68 20.71 24.65
CA GLN A 274 -19.51 20.10 25.69
C GLN A 274 -18.67 19.74 26.92
N PRO A 275 -19.14 20.02 28.14
CA PRO A 275 -18.48 19.60 29.36
C PRO A 275 -18.57 18.08 29.55
N TYR A 276 -17.44 17.47 29.90
CA TYR A 276 -17.32 16.05 30.23
C TYR A 276 -18.19 15.68 31.43
N PRO A 277 -18.86 14.50 31.42
CA PRO A 277 -19.60 14.01 32.57
C PRO A 277 -18.66 13.59 33.71
N PRO A 278 -19.06 13.78 34.98
CA PRO A 278 -18.25 13.43 36.15
C PRO A 278 -18.08 11.91 36.26
N GLN A 279 -16.84 11.49 36.51
CA GLN A 279 -16.48 10.11 36.79
C GLN A 279 -17.16 9.63 38.08
N GLN A 280 -17.87 8.50 38.00
CA GLN A 280 -18.40 7.79 39.15
C GLN A 280 -17.27 6.99 39.84
N PRO A 281 -17.14 7.06 41.18
CA PRO A 281 -16.14 6.28 41.89
C PRO A 281 -16.50 4.79 41.93
N TYR A 282 -15.54 3.95 41.53
CA TYR A 282 -15.62 2.49 41.58
C TYR A 282 -15.78 2.01 43.03
N GLY A 283 -16.93 1.39 43.32
CA GLY A 283 -17.21 0.72 44.59
C GLY A 283 -16.54 -0.66 44.64
N TYR A 284 -15.92 -0.97 45.79
CA TYR A 284 -15.37 -2.29 46.10
C TYR A 284 -16.50 -3.31 46.34
N PRO A 285 -16.35 -4.57 45.90
CA PRO A 285 -17.29 -5.64 46.24
C PRO A 285 -17.10 -6.09 47.70
N PRO A 286 -18.19 -6.46 48.41
CA PRO A 286 -18.11 -6.96 49.77
C PRO A 286 -17.55 -8.39 49.83
N GLN A 287 -16.60 -8.61 50.73
CA GLN A 287 -16.14 -9.94 51.13
C GLN A 287 -17.26 -10.65 51.90
N GLN A 288 -17.73 -11.78 51.39
CA GLN A 288 -18.50 -12.74 52.19
C GLN A 288 -17.52 -13.62 52.96
N GLY A 289 -17.48 -13.44 54.28
CA GLY A 289 -16.88 -14.39 55.20
C GLY A 289 -17.84 -15.55 55.45
N GLY A 290 -17.37 -16.77 55.19
CA GLY A 290 -18.04 -18.01 55.61
C GLY A 290 -17.31 -18.61 56.81
N TYR A 291 -18.07 -18.86 57.87
CA TYR A 291 -17.78 -19.83 58.92
C TYR A 291 -18.20 -21.23 58.45
#